data_AF-A0A7I7SC19-F1
#
_entry.id   AF-A0A7I7SC19-F1
#
_cell.length_a   1.000
_cell.length_b   1.000
_cell.length_c   1.000
_cell.angle_alpha   90.00
_cell.angle_beta   90.00
_cell.angle_gamma   90.00
#
_symmetry.space_group_name_H-M   'P 1'
#
loop_
_entity.id
_entity.type
_entity.pdbx_description
1 polymer ?
#
loop_
_entity_poly.entity_id
_entity_poly.type
_entity_poly.pdbx_seq_one_letter_code
_entity_poly.pdbx_strand_id
1 'polypeptide(L)'
;MANELHLNIPGAMHNVAEMQKSLQIIDTEAADQLSAYKRLSDVMQGAGMEDADAYSIELHAAIGGIQDSVNGMTVATENACHETIDYDKVQAGSNMTGQA
;
A
#
# COMPACT_ATOMS: atom_id res chain seq x y z
N MET A 1 -0.77 36.87 -10.43
CA MET A 1 -1.49 36.09 -9.41
C MET A 1 -0.85 34.72 -9.38
N ALA A 2 -0.01 34.45 -8.39
CA ALA A 2 0.52 33.10 -8.19
C ALA A 2 -0.66 32.22 -7.76
N ASN A 3 -0.96 31.19 -8.54
CA ASN A 3 -1.98 30.22 -8.20
C ASN A 3 -1.39 29.40 -7.05
N GLU A 4 -1.81 29.66 -5.81
CA GLU A 4 -1.36 28.89 -4.65
C GLU A 4 -1.80 27.44 -4.83
N LEU A 5 -0.84 26.57 -5.11
CA LEU A 5 -1.06 25.14 -5.26
C LEU A 5 -1.23 24.56 -3.85
N HIS A 6 -2.47 24.45 -3.36
CA HIS A 6 -2.75 23.81 -2.09
C HIS A 6 -2.56 22.29 -2.22
N LEU A 7 -1.49 21.76 -1.62
CA LEU A 7 -1.25 20.33 -1.54
C LEU A 7 -2.28 19.69 -0.60
N ASN A 8 -3.06 18.74 -1.11
CA ASN A 8 -4.08 18.02 -0.33
C ASN A 8 -3.45 16.87 0.48
N ILE A 9 -2.64 17.23 1.48
CA ILE A 9 -1.99 16.30 2.41
C ILE A 9 -3.00 15.38 3.12
N PRO A 10 -4.15 15.90 3.65
CA PRO A 10 -5.13 15.04 4.30
C PRO A 10 -5.74 13.99 3.35
N GLY A 11 -5.99 14.36 2.10
CA GLY A 11 -6.50 13.44 1.08
C GLY A 11 -5.47 12.36 0.71
N ALA A 12 -4.19 12.71 0.61
CA ALA A 12 -3.12 11.74 0.35
C ALA A 12 -3.00 10.71 1.50
N MET A 13 -3.03 11.17 2.75
CA MET A 13 -3.01 10.29 3.93
C MET A 13 -4.26 9.40 4.02
N HIS A 14 -5.44 9.93 3.66
CA HIS A 14 -6.67 9.13 3.60
C HIS A 14 -6.57 8.02 2.54
N ASN A 15 -6.05 8.33 1.36
CA ASN A 15 -5.87 7.34 0.29
C ASN A 15 -4.89 6.23 0.71
N VAL A 16 -3.81 6.56 1.41
CA VAL A 16 -2.88 5.57 1.97
C VAL A 16 -3.58 4.64 2.95
N ALA A 17 -4.41 5.17 3.85
CA ALA A 17 -5.17 4.36 4.80
C ALA A 17 -6.17 3.40 4.10
N GLU A 18 -6.87 3.86 3.06
CA GLU A 18 -7.77 3.01 2.27
C GLU A 18 -7.01 1.93 1.48
N MET A 19 -5.81 2.23 0.98
CA MET A 19 -4.94 1.24 0.34
C MET A 19 -4.46 0.16 1.33
N GLN A 20 -4.05 0.55 2.54
CA GLN A 20 -3.68 -0.40 3.59
C GLN A 20 -4.84 -1.30 4.01
N LYS A 21 -6.05 -0.75 4.09
CA LYS A 21 -7.26 -1.53 4.38
C LYS A 21 -7.59 -2.51 3.25
N SER A 22 -7.46 -2.08 2.00
CA SER A 22 -7.68 -2.93 0.83
C SER A 22 -6.68 -4.09 0.78
N LEU A 23 -5.41 -3.84 1.13
CA LEU A 23 -4.41 -4.89 1.29
C LEU A 23 -4.82 -5.95 2.32
N GLN A 24 -5.26 -5.53 3.51
CA GLN A 24 -5.66 -6.47 4.56
C GLN A 24 -6.81 -7.39 4.11
N ILE A 25 -7.72 -6.86 3.30
CA ILE A 25 -8.81 -7.65 2.70
C ILE A 25 -8.23 -8.68 1.71
N ILE A 26 -7.31 -8.25 0.84
CA ILE A 26 -6.66 -9.14 -0.13
C ILE A 26 -5.88 -10.26 0.58
N ASP A 27 -5.13 -9.94 1.64
CA ASP A 27 -4.40 -10.95 2.42
C ASP A 27 -5.33 -11.98 3.06
N THR A 28 -6.47 -11.53 3.58
CA THR A 28 -7.47 -12.41 4.20
C THR A 28 -8.09 -13.33 3.15
N GLU A 29 -8.53 -12.77 2.02
CA GLU A 29 -9.14 -13.53 0.93
C GLU A 29 -8.15 -14.53 0.34
N ALA A 30 -6.88 -14.16 0.22
CA ALA A 30 -5.82 -15.03 -0.25
C ALA A 30 -5.54 -16.19 0.71
N ALA A 31 -5.51 -15.94 2.02
CA ALA A 31 -5.34 -16.98 3.03
C ALA A 31 -6.50 -17.98 3.01
N ASP A 32 -7.72 -17.48 2.78
CA ASP A 32 -8.92 -18.30 2.63
C ASP A 32 -8.89 -19.13 1.34
N GLN A 33 -8.52 -18.51 0.21
CA GLN A 33 -8.32 -19.22 -1.06
C GLN A 33 -7.26 -20.30 -0.94
N LEU A 34 -6.09 -20.00 -0.36
CA LEU A 34 -5.04 -20.98 -0.12
C LEU A 34 -5.54 -22.17 0.70
N SER A 35 -6.31 -21.89 1.75
CA SER A 35 -6.90 -22.92 2.61
C SER A 35 -7.91 -23.77 1.84
N ALA A 36 -8.71 -23.16 0.96
CA ALA A 36 -9.62 -23.88 0.08
C ALA A 36 -8.88 -24.76 -0.94
N TYR A 37 -7.79 -24.25 -1.54
CA TYR A 37 -6.94 -25.01 -2.46
C TYR A 37 -6.27 -26.20 -1.80
N LYS A 38 -5.74 -26.04 -0.58
CA LYS A 38 -5.17 -27.16 0.19
C LYS A 38 -6.20 -28.25 0.45
N ARG A 39 -7.43 -27.88 0.87
CA ARG A 39 -8.52 -28.85 1.07
C ARG A 39 -8.94 -29.53 -0.23
N LEU A 40 -8.98 -28.80 -1.35
CA LEU A 40 -9.29 -29.37 -2.65
C LEU A 40 -8.20 -30.36 -3.11
N SER A 41 -6.93 -30.01 -2.90
CA SER A 41 -5.77 -30.86 -3.15
C SER A 41 -5.81 -32.15 -2.33
N ASP A 42 -6.12 -32.06 -1.02
CA ASP A 42 -6.25 -33.24 -0.15
C ASP A 42 -7.35 -34.22 -0.61
N VAL A 43 -8.43 -33.69 -1.21
CA VAL A 43 -9.54 -34.51 -1.77
C VAL A 43 -9.20 -35.06 -3.16
N MET A 44 -8.45 -34.32 -3.98
CA MET A 44 -8.04 -34.73 -5.33
C MET A 44 -6.66 -35.40 -5.33
N GLN A 45 -6.59 -36.67 -4.90
CA GLN A 45 -5.39 -37.51 -5.11
C GLN A 45 -5.23 -37.86 -6.61
N GLY A 46 -4.68 -36.95 -7.43
CA GLY A 46 -4.46 -37.19 -8.87
C GLY A 46 -4.11 -35.96 -9.72
N ALA A 47 -3.90 -36.19 -11.03
CA ALA A 47 -3.43 -35.21 -12.02
C ALA A 47 -4.14 -33.84 -11.92
N GLY A 48 -3.35 -32.77 -11.76
CA GLY A 48 -3.81 -31.40 -11.50
C GLY A 48 -3.27 -30.81 -10.18
N MET A 49 -2.66 -31.64 -9.33
CA MET A 49 -2.06 -31.23 -8.05
C MET A 49 -0.80 -30.35 -8.23
N GLU A 50 0.05 -30.67 -9.22
CA GLU A 50 1.25 -29.90 -9.54
C GLU A 50 0.91 -28.47 -10.01
N ASP A 51 -0.15 -28.33 -10.80
CA ASP A 51 -0.66 -27.04 -11.27
C ASP A 51 -1.31 -26.23 -10.13
N ALA A 52 -2.01 -26.90 -9.20
CA ALA A 52 -2.62 -26.24 -8.05
C ALA A 52 -1.57 -25.72 -7.05
N ASP A 53 -0.51 -26.50 -6.80
CA ASP A 53 0.60 -26.07 -5.94
C ASP A 53 1.39 -24.91 -6.59
N ALA A 54 1.67 -24.99 -7.90
CA ALA A 54 2.30 -23.91 -8.65
C ALA A 54 1.46 -22.62 -8.61
N TYR A 55 0.15 -22.72 -8.87
CA TYR A 55 -0.77 -21.58 -8.79
C TYR A 55 -0.80 -20.95 -7.39
N SER A 56 -0.84 -21.77 -6.34
CA SER A 56 -0.81 -21.31 -4.94
C SER A 56 0.47 -20.54 -4.59
N ILE A 57 1.62 -21.02 -5.08
CA ILE A 57 2.92 -20.34 -4.89
C ILE A 57 2.95 -19.01 -5.65
N GLU A 58 2.51 -19.00 -6.90
CA GLU A 58 2.44 -17.78 -7.72
C GLU A 58 1.51 -16.73 -7.11
N LEU A 59 0.33 -17.16 -6.60
CA LEU A 59 -0.63 -16.26 -5.98
C LEU A 59 -0.04 -15.59 -4.73
N HIS A 60 0.63 -16.36 -3.86
CA HIS A 60 1.34 -15.80 -2.71
C HIS A 60 2.45 -14.82 -3.11
N ALA A 61 3.24 -15.15 -4.11
CA ALA A 61 4.30 -14.28 -4.59
C ALA A 61 3.73 -12.96 -5.14
N ALA A 62 2.62 -13.02 -5.87
CA ALA A 62 1.93 -11.84 -6.38
C ALA A 62 1.40 -10.95 -5.24
N ILE A 63 0.78 -11.55 -4.22
CA ILE A 63 0.28 -10.80 -3.04
C ILE A 63 1.42 -10.13 -2.29
N GLY A 64 2.53 -10.84 -2.06
CA GLY A 64 3.73 -10.27 -1.45
C GLY A 64 4.26 -9.06 -2.23
N GLY A 65 4.31 -9.15 -3.57
CA GLY A 65 4.71 -8.01 -4.41
C GLY A 65 3.76 -6.81 -4.34
N ILE A 66 2.45 -7.05 -4.17
CA ILE A 66 1.47 -5.99 -3.96
C ILE A 66 1.66 -5.34 -2.58
N GLN A 67 1.88 -6.14 -1.53
CA GLN A 67 2.18 -5.64 -0.18
C GLN A 67 3.42 -4.74 -0.18
N ASP A 68 4.52 -5.20 -0.81
CA ASP A 68 5.76 -4.42 -0.90
C ASP A 68 5.56 -3.09 -1.63
N SER A 69 4.80 -3.11 -2.73
CA SER A 69 4.49 -1.90 -3.50
C SER A 69 3.68 -0.88 -2.70
N VAL A 70 2.64 -1.34 -1.99
CA VAL A 70 1.80 -0.45 -1.16
C VAL A 70 2.56 0.06 0.06
N ASN A 71 3.43 -0.76 0.68
CA ASN A 71 4.32 -0.30 1.74
C ASN A 71 5.28 0.78 1.24
N GLY A 72 5.89 0.58 0.05
CA GLY A 72 6.73 1.58 -0.58
C GLY A 72 5.99 2.89 -0.85
N MET A 73 4.75 2.81 -1.37
CA MET A 73 3.91 3.99 -1.59
C MET A 73 3.51 4.69 -0.29
N THR A 74 3.23 3.93 0.77
CA THR A 74 2.92 4.46 2.10
C THR A 74 4.09 5.30 2.60
N VAL A 75 5.29 4.71 2.65
CA VAL A 75 6.51 5.39 3.13
C VAL A 75 6.83 6.61 2.28
N ALA A 76 6.74 6.50 0.95
CA ALA A 76 6.98 7.64 0.06
C ALA A 76 5.98 8.78 0.30
N THR A 77 4.71 8.45 0.53
CA THR A 77 3.67 9.44 0.81
C THR A 77 3.85 10.10 2.17
N GLU A 78 4.17 9.33 3.22
CA GLU A 78 4.48 9.86 4.54
C GLU A 78 5.68 10.80 4.51
N ASN A 79 6.76 10.41 3.81
CA ASN A 79 7.94 11.26 3.64
C ASN A 79 7.60 12.54 2.89
N ALA A 80 6.86 12.46 1.78
CA ALA A 80 6.43 13.63 1.02
C ALA A 80 5.52 14.56 1.86
N CYS A 81 4.65 14.00 2.69
CA CYS A 81 3.81 14.76 3.61
C CYS A 81 4.66 15.48 4.67
N HIS A 82 5.63 14.79 5.29
CA HIS A 82 6.54 15.40 6.25
C HIS A 82 7.41 16.50 5.62
N GLU A 83 8.01 16.26 4.45
CA GLU A 83 8.79 17.26 3.72
C GLU A 83 7.95 18.50 3.40
N THR A 84 6.70 18.32 2.98
CA THR A 84 5.79 19.44 2.69
C THR A 84 5.43 20.21 3.96
N ILE A 85 5.10 19.54 5.05
CA ILE A 85 4.78 20.17 6.34
C ILE A 85 5.97 20.96 6.87
N ASP A 86 7.18 20.42 6.76
CA ASP A 86 8.38 21.08 7.24
C ASP A 86 8.78 22.26 6.34
N TYR A 87 8.56 22.17 5.02
CA TYR A 87 8.72 23.30 4.11
C TYR A 87 7.77 24.45 4.46
N ASP A 88 6.49 24.16 4.73
CA ASP A 88 5.51 25.16 5.15
C ASP A 88 5.89 25.85 6.47
N LYS A 89 6.39 25.08 7.46
CA LYS A 89 6.87 25.64 8.73
C LYS A 89 8.09 26.56 8.54
N VAL A 90 9.04 26.18 7.68
CA VAL A 90 10.23 27.00 7.40
C VAL A 90 9.84 28.29 6.69
N GLN A 91 8.97 28.24 5.68
CA GLN A 91 8.46 29.46 5.01
C GLN A 91 7.66 30.36 5.96
N ALA A 92 6.77 29.80 6.78
CA ALA A 92 6.03 30.55 7.78
C ALA A 92 6.96 31.21 8.81
N GLY A 93 8.01 30.51 9.26
CA GLY A 93 9.03 31.05 10.17
C GLY A 93 9.90 32.15 9.54
N SER A 94 10.29 32.01 8.27
CA SER A 94 11.05 33.03 7.54
C SER A 94 10.22 34.29 7.27
N ASN A 95 8.92 34.15 7.00
CA ASN A 95 8.03 35.30 6.79
C ASN A 95 7.64 36.01 8.11
N MET A 96 7.67 35.31 9.25
CA MET A 96 7.43 35.90 10.57
C MET A 96 8.67 36.57 11.21
N THR A 97 9.89 36.25 10.77
CA THR A 97 11.12 36.82 11.34
C THR A 97 11.61 38.11 10.68
N GLY A 98 10.93 38.59 9.63
CA GLY A 98 11.04 39.98 9.15
C GLY A 98 12.47 40.46 8.88
N GLN A 99 13.32 39.65 8.24
CA GLN A 99 14.58 40.12 7.67
C GLN A 99 14.44 40.20 6.15
N ALA A 100 14.01 41.38 5.70
CA ALA A 100 14.19 41.89 4.34
C ALA A 100 15.08 43.15 4.44
#